data_AF-A0A1Q6JSX5-F1
#
_entry.id   AF-A0A1Q6JSX5-F1
#
_cell.length_a   1.000
_cell.length_b   1.000
_cell.length_c   1.000
_cell.angle_alpha   90.00
_cell.angle_beta   90.00
_cell.angle_gamma   90.00
#
_symmetry.space_group_name_H-M   'P 1'
#
loop_
_entity.id
_entity.type
_entity.pdbx_description
1 polymer ?
#
loop_
_entity_poly.entity_id
_entity_poly.type
_entity_poly.pdbx_seq_one_letter_code
_entity_poly.pdbx_strand_id
1 'polypeptide(L)'
;MKKKIIIISILLIIVVGIIIGVFARKKKNNKDIINYDELKQNSEMYNESATLEDLKKEYGATGDENLYDIETEYDGRKVLAIKASENFKVAFAGLVENRKITLDEATKIFDDEYPTNNGIWVEEKSREKILNYLNNNLNSKYEIDKNGYLTISSKKNSDYDNKIEKIINSNKQYIIGINSKKYYIDAISGEILDNPFEEFDKYQTYAYCQDDDKIVICITENTSKKLSNKEIFDSVVSLME
;
A
#
# COMPACT_ATOMS: atom_id res chain seq x y z
N MET A 1 2.37 0.84 -27.60
CA MET A 1 1.42 1.73 -26.91
C MET A 1 1.52 1.45 -25.42
N LYS A 2 2.10 2.37 -24.64
CA LYS A 2 2.29 2.19 -23.20
C LYS A 2 0.93 2.30 -22.50
N LYS A 3 0.44 1.21 -21.91
CA LYS A 3 -0.73 1.24 -21.02
C LYS A 3 -0.32 1.96 -19.74
N LYS A 4 -0.98 3.09 -19.44
CA LYS A 4 -0.84 3.76 -18.14
C LYS A 4 -1.60 2.91 -17.12
N ILE A 5 -0.89 2.36 -16.14
CA ILE A 5 -1.49 1.73 -14.96
C ILE A 5 -1.94 2.88 -14.06
N ILE A 6 -3.23 2.93 -13.77
CA ILE A 6 -3.85 3.92 -12.90
C ILE A 6 -3.72 3.39 -11.47
N ILE A 7 -2.86 4.02 -10.66
CA ILE A 7 -2.81 3.78 -9.22
C ILE A 7 -3.87 4.71 -8.61
N ILE A 8 -4.99 4.13 -8.18
CA ILE A 8 -5.99 4.84 -7.38
C ILE A 8 -5.47 4.83 -5.94
N SER A 9 -4.71 5.87 -5.58
CA SER A 9 -4.35 6.13 -4.19
C SER A 9 -5.61 6.53 -3.42
N ILE A 10 -5.86 5.79 -2.35
CA ILE A 10 -7.05 5.86 -1.51
C ILE A 10 -7.10 7.20 -0.78
N LEU A 11 -8.00 8.09 -1.20
CA LEU A 11 -8.38 9.33 -0.50
C LEU A 11 -9.91 9.44 -0.39
N LEU A 12 -10.56 8.31 -0.05
CA LEU A 12 -12.03 8.19 -0.04
C LEU A 12 -12.68 8.67 1.28
N ILE A 13 -11.90 9.10 2.28
CA ILE A 13 -12.44 9.44 3.61
C ILE A 13 -12.91 10.90 3.70
N ILE A 14 -12.32 11.84 2.94
CA ILE A 14 -12.70 13.26 3.02
C ILE A 14 -14.04 13.54 2.30
N VAL A 15 -14.34 12.79 1.23
CA VAL A 15 -15.58 12.99 0.45
C VAL A 15 -16.84 12.60 1.24
N VAL A 16 -16.75 11.59 2.12
CA VAL A 16 -17.92 11.10 2.88
C VAL A 16 -18.34 12.09 3.97
N GLY A 17 -17.39 12.77 4.62
CA GLY A 17 -17.67 13.80 5.63
C GLY A 17 -18.45 14.98 5.07
N ILE A 18 -18.15 15.39 3.84
CA ILE A 18 -18.85 16.46 3.13
C ILE A 18 -20.30 16.04 2.80
N ILE A 19 -20.51 14.80 2.34
CA ILE A 19 -21.85 14.30 1.99
C ILE A 19 -22.76 14.18 3.22
N ILE A 20 -22.23 13.68 4.36
CA ILE A 20 -23.02 13.53 5.60
C ILE A 20 -23.36 14.90 6.21
N GLY A 21 -22.43 15.86 6.18
CA GLY A 21 -22.67 17.23 6.64
C GLY A 21 -23.73 17.98 5.84
N VAL A 22 -23.81 17.72 4.52
CA VAL A 22 -24.84 18.29 3.63
C VAL A 22 -26.21 17.65 3.87
N PHE A 23 -26.28 16.35 4.14
CA PHE A 23 -27.56 15.67 4.41
C PHE A 23 -28.17 16.04 5.77
N ALA A 24 -27.34 16.25 6.81
CA ALA A 24 -27.82 16.67 8.13
C ALA A 24 -28.38 18.10 8.17
N ARG A 25 -28.04 18.95 7.19
CA ARG A 25 -28.52 20.35 7.10
C ARG A 25 -29.82 20.54 6.31
N LYS A 26 -30.38 19.51 5.68
CA LYS A 26 -31.63 19.63 4.90
C LYS A 26 -32.89 19.60 5.77
N LYS A 27 -33.05 20.61 6.63
CA LYS A 27 -34.37 21.03 7.12
C LYS A 27 -34.40 22.51 7.51
N LYS A 28 -34.18 23.42 6.55
CA LYS A 28 -34.76 24.77 6.57
C LYS A 28 -34.66 25.46 5.20
N ASN A 29 -35.84 25.76 4.68
CA ASN A 29 -36.28 26.76 3.68
C ASN A 29 -35.37 27.20 2.51
N ASN A 30 -35.96 27.09 1.31
CA ASN A 30 -35.53 27.67 0.03
C ASN A 30 -35.26 29.18 0.10
N LYS A 31 -34.02 29.58 -0.18
CA LYS A 31 -33.61 30.58 -1.20
C LYS A 31 -32.10 30.79 -1.08
N ASP A 32 -31.32 29.92 -1.71
CA ASP A 32 -29.95 30.22 -2.10
C ASP A 32 -29.76 29.55 -3.46
N ILE A 33 -29.85 30.35 -4.52
CA ILE A 33 -29.39 29.93 -5.84
C ILE A 33 -27.88 29.89 -5.70
N ILE A 34 -27.32 28.69 -5.56
CA ILE A 34 -25.87 28.48 -5.51
C ILE A 34 -25.31 29.01 -6.82
N ASN A 35 -24.56 30.10 -6.73
CA ASN A 35 -23.86 30.68 -7.87
C ASN A 35 -22.74 29.70 -8.27
N TYR A 36 -22.90 29.02 -9.40
CA TYR A 36 -21.93 28.04 -9.90
C TYR A 36 -20.54 28.65 -10.15
N ASP A 37 -20.46 29.98 -10.34
CA ASP A 37 -19.19 30.69 -10.50
C ASP A 37 -18.43 30.85 -9.17
N GLU A 38 -19.10 30.91 -8.01
CA GLU A 38 -18.44 30.94 -6.69
C GLU A 38 -17.88 29.56 -6.29
N LEU A 39 -18.53 28.46 -6.71
CA LEU A 39 -17.98 27.11 -6.54
C LEU A 39 -16.74 26.88 -7.44
N LYS A 40 -16.71 27.49 -8.62
CA LYS A 40 -15.51 27.50 -9.47
C LYS A 40 -14.37 28.30 -8.86
N GLN A 41 -14.66 29.43 -8.21
CA GLN A 41 -13.63 30.22 -7.52
C GLN A 41 -12.97 29.47 -6.36
N ASN A 42 -13.70 28.60 -5.64
CA ASN A 42 -13.10 27.71 -4.63
C ASN A 42 -12.33 26.52 -5.25
N SER A 43 -12.50 26.25 -6.54
CA SER A 43 -11.76 25.20 -7.27
C SER A 43 -10.50 25.69 -7.98
N GLU A 44 -10.27 27.01 -8.03
CA GLU A 44 -9.15 27.64 -8.76
C GLU A 44 -8.09 28.26 -7.84
N MET A 45 -7.93 27.77 -6.60
CA MET A 45 -6.64 27.98 -5.92
C MET A 45 -5.67 26.90 -6.40
N TYR A 46 -5.17 27.06 -7.62
CA TYR A 46 -3.98 26.38 -8.08
C TYR A 46 -2.85 26.74 -7.13
N ASN A 47 -2.62 25.91 -6.11
CA ASN A 47 -1.62 26.16 -5.09
C ASN A 47 -0.25 25.68 -5.63
N GLU A 48 0.13 26.16 -6.82
CA GLU A 48 1.35 25.76 -7.52
C GLU A 48 2.61 26.13 -6.70
N SER A 49 2.51 27.13 -5.83
CA SER A 49 3.55 27.56 -4.89
C SER A 49 3.34 27.11 -3.44
N ALA A 50 2.39 26.20 -3.16
CA ALA A 50 2.13 25.73 -1.80
C ALA A 50 3.42 25.22 -1.13
N THR A 51 3.71 25.70 0.07
CA THR A 51 4.80 25.17 0.89
C THR A 51 4.29 24.02 1.76
N LEU A 52 5.23 23.24 2.33
CA LEU A 52 4.87 22.16 3.25
C LEU A 52 4.13 22.69 4.48
N GLU A 53 4.56 23.83 5.02
CA GLU A 53 3.94 24.47 6.18
C GLU A 53 2.49 24.90 5.88
N ASP A 54 2.26 25.49 4.70
CA ASP A 54 0.92 25.90 4.26
C ASP A 54 -0.03 24.70 4.21
N LEU A 55 0.42 23.61 3.57
CA LEU A 55 -0.39 22.40 3.42
C LEU A 55 -0.64 21.75 4.79
N LYS A 56 0.39 21.58 5.65
CA LYS A 56 0.18 21.03 7.00
C LYS A 56 -0.86 21.83 7.79
N LYS A 57 -0.80 23.15 7.73
CA LYS A 57 -1.78 24.02 8.40
C LYS A 57 -3.18 23.86 7.80
N GLU A 58 -3.30 23.78 6.48
CA GLU A 58 -4.56 23.55 5.77
C GLU A 58 -5.22 22.22 6.17
N TYR A 59 -4.45 21.14 6.20
CA TYR A 59 -4.92 19.80 6.60
C TYR A 59 -5.06 19.63 8.12
N GLY A 60 -4.54 20.56 8.92
CA GLY A 60 -4.47 20.41 10.38
C GLY A 60 -3.52 19.27 10.81
N ALA A 61 -2.50 18.99 10.01
CA ALA A 61 -1.53 17.94 10.26
C ALA A 61 -0.55 18.33 11.39
N THR A 62 -0.42 17.46 12.38
CA THR A 62 0.39 17.63 13.59
C THR A 62 1.64 16.75 13.62
N GLY A 63 1.82 15.84 12.66
CA GLY A 63 3.00 14.97 12.59
C GLY A 63 4.32 15.73 12.35
N ASP A 64 5.45 15.04 12.54
CA ASP A 64 6.79 15.58 12.28
C ASP A 64 6.96 15.94 10.78
N GLU A 65 7.47 17.13 10.49
CA GLU A 65 7.70 17.62 9.12
C GLU A 65 8.56 16.69 8.26
N ASN A 66 9.49 15.96 8.88
CA ASN A 66 10.39 15.05 8.18
C ASN A 66 9.67 13.84 7.56
N LEU A 67 8.43 13.54 8.00
CA LEU A 67 7.63 12.45 7.46
C LEU A 67 6.95 12.81 6.13
N TYR A 68 6.85 14.10 5.81
CA TYR A 68 5.98 14.60 4.75
C TYR A 68 6.73 14.94 3.46
N ASP A 69 6.02 14.79 2.36
CA ASP A 69 6.37 15.30 1.04
C ASP A 69 5.19 16.06 0.43
N ILE A 70 5.46 16.79 -0.65
CA ILE A 70 4.44 17.45 -1.46
C ILE A 70 4.28 16.69 -2.77
N GLU A 71 3.14 16.04 -2.93
CA GLU A 71 2.78 15.37 -4.18
C GLU A 71 1.96 16.31 -5.07
N THR A 72 2.00 16.08 -6.38
CA THR A 72 1.18 16.81 -7.36
C THR A 72 0.13 15.88 -7.96
N GLU A 73 -1.14 16.20 -7.75
CA GLU A 73 -2.26 15.46 -8.32
C GLU A 73 -2.37 15.66 -9.84
N TYR A 74 -3.20 14.84 -10.49
CA TYR A 74 -3.40 14.88 -11.94
C TYR A 74 -3.85 16.25 -12.47
N ASP A 75 -4.59 17.02 -11.68
CA ASP A 75 -5.08 18.34 -12.03
C ASP A 75 -4.06 19.47 -11.72
N GLY A 76 -2.87 19.13 -11.23
CA GLY A 76 -1.80 20.06 -10.90
C GLY A 76 -1.83 20.59 -9.46
N ARG A 77 -2.80 20.16 -8.63
CA ARG A 77 -2.86 20.57 -7.22
C ARG A 77 -1.75 19.91 -6.42
N LYS A 78 -1.08 20.70 -5.58
CA LYS A 78 -0.12 20.22 -4.58
C LYS A 78 -0.87 19.74 -3.33
N VAL A 79 -0.51 18.56 -2.85
CA VAL A 79 -1.14 17.92 -1.67
C VAL A 79 -0.09 17.44 -0.69
N LEU A 80 -0.46 17.43 0.60
CA LEU A 80 0.37 16.86 1.66
C LEU A 80 0.31 15.33 1.59
N ALA A 81 1.46 14.69 1.50
CA ALA A 81 1.57 13.23 1.51
C ALA A 81 2.63 12.79 2.53
N ILE A 82 2.51 11.56 3.03
CA ILE A 82 3.63 10.92 3.74
C ILE A 82 4.62 10.40 2.70
N LYS A 83 5.91 10.64 2.91
CA LYS A 83 6.99 10.09 2.08
C LYS A 83 6.81 8.59 1.90
N ALA A 84 6.81 8.14 0.65
CA ALA A 84 6.70 6.72 0.31
C ALA A 84 7.75 5.87 1.05
N SER A 85 8.98 6.37 1.17
CA SER A 85 10.07 5.73 1.90
C SER A 85 9.76 5.49 3.39
N GLU A 86 9.12 6.44 4.07
CA GLU A 86 8.79 6.30 5.50
C GLU A 86 7.64 5.32 5.70
N ASN A 87 6.61 5.39 4.86
CA ASN A 87 5.53 4.40 4.87
C ASN A 87 6.03 2.98 4.53
N PHE A 88 6.99 2.87 3.62
CA PHE A 88 7.60 1.59 3.23
C PHE A 88 8.36 0.96 4.40
N LYS A 89 9.18 1.74 5.13
CA LYS A 89 9.87 1.28 6.35
C LYS A 89 8.87 0.74 7.39
N VAL A 90 7.80 1.50 7.65
CA VAL A 90 6.76 1.10 8.61
C VAL A 90 6.03 -0.17 8.17
N ALA A 91 5.67 -0.26 6.89
CA ALA A 91 5.02 -1.45 6.34
C ALA A 91 5.93 -2.69 6.44
N PHE A 92 7.21 -2.55 6.12
CA PHE A 92 8.22 -3.62 6.25
C PHE A 92 8.36 -4.07 7.71
N ALA A 93 8.68 -3.14 8.61
CA ALA A 93 8.90 -3.46 10.02
C ALA A 93 7.67 -4.09 10.66
N GLY A 94 6.47 -3.56 10.36
CA GLY A 94 5.21 -4.11 10.84
C GLY A 94 4.92 -5.51 10.29
N LEU A 95 5.34 -5.83 9.07
CA LEU A 95 5.22 -7.17 8.49
C LEU A 95 6.13 -8.17 9.21
N VAL A 96 7.40 -7.83 9.45
CA VAL A 96 8.40 -8.67 10.13
C VAL A 96 7.99 -8.94 11.58
N GLU A 97 7.67 -7.88 12.31
CA GLU A 97 7.32 -7.98 13.73
C GLU A 97 5.93 -8.56 13.96
N ASN A 98 5.02 -8.38 12.99
CA ASN A 98 3.61 -8.74 13.10
C ASN A 98 2.91 -8.09 14.32
N ARG A 99 3.24 -6.82 14.58
CA ARG A 99 2.62 -5.98 15.62
C ARG A 99 2.77 -4.50 15.27
N LYS A 100 2.04 -3.66 15.99
CA LYS A 100 2.26 -2.21 15.97
C LYS A 100 3.65 -1.90 16.55
N ILE A 101 4.37 -1.02 15.86
CA ILE A 101 5.73 -0.57 16.16
C ILE A 101 5.76 0.96 16.21
N THR A 102 6.80 1.54 16.82
CA THR A 102 7.07 2.99 16.77
C THR A 102 7.90 3.36 15.53
N LEU A 103 7.99 4.65 15.20
CA LEU A 103 8.84 5.13 14.09
C LEU A 103 10.33 4.81 14.31
N ASP A 104 10.81 4.93 15.55
CA ASP A 104 12.19 4.59 15.91
C ASP A 104 12.45 3.09 15.78
N GLU A 105 11.50 2.25 16.24
CA GLU A 105 11.57 0.80 16.03
C GLU A 105 11.55 0.47 14.52
N ALA A 106 10.70 1.13 13.74
CA ALA A 106 10.61 0.93 12.29
C ALA A 106 11.96 1.19 11.62
N THR A 107 12.58 2.32 11.96
CA THR A 107 13.87 2.74 11.41
C THR A 107 14.95 1.72 11.76
N LYS A 108 15.02 1.32 13.03
CA LYS A 108 16.00 0.33 13.48
C LYS A 108 15.84 -1.03 12.79
N ILE A 109 14.62 -1.56 12.73
CA ILE A 109 14.35 -2.85 12.06
C ILE A 109 14.70 -2.76 10.57
N PHE A 110 14.37 -1.63 9.93
CA PHE A 110 14.72 -1.41 8.54
C PHE A 110 16.25 -1.40 8.35
N ASP A 111 16.98 -0.64 9.15
CA ASP A 111 18.44 -0.55 9.03
C ASP A 111 19.14 -1.89 9.32
N ASP A 112 18.61 -2.69 10.24
CA ASP A 112 19.21 -3.95 10.69
C ASP A 112 18.83 -5.16 9.80
N GLU A 113 17.60 -5.22 9.28
CA GLU A 113 17.01 -6.45 8.70
C GLU A 113 16.59 -6.31 7.23
N TYR A 114 16.61 -5.11 6.65
CA TYR A 114 16.07 -4.88 5.32
C TYR A 114 16.77 -5.72 4.23
N PRO A 115 16.02 -6.53 3.46
CA PRO A 115 16.58 -7.27 2.33
C PRO A 115 16.96 -6.30 1.21
N THR A 116 18.18 -6.41 0.66
CA THR A 116 18.71 -5.40 -0.30
C THR A 116 18.76 -5.85 -1.76
N ASN A 117 18.52 -7.13 -2.06
CA ASN A 117 18.50 -7.64 -3.44
C ASN A 117 17.11 -7.52 -4.06
N ASN A 118 17.08 -7.51 -5.39
CA ASN A 118 15.84 -7.60 -6.16
C ASN A 118 15.25 -9.01 -6.15
N GLY A 119 14.03 -9.15 -6.65
CA GLY A 119 13.27 -10.39 -6.66
C GLY A 119 12.30 -10.47 -5.49
N ILE A 120 11.91 -11.68 -5.10
CA ILE A 120 10.88 -11.91 -4.09
C ILE A 120 11.55 -12.35 -2.78
N TRP A 121 11.57 -11.49 -1.77
CA TRP A 121 11.92 -11.84 -0.40
C TRP A 121 10.67 -12.24 0.38
N VAL A 122 10.75 -13.32 1.14
CA VAL A 122 9.62 -13.89 1.88
C VAL A 122 9.86 -13.82 3.38
N GLU A 123 8.94 -13.14 4.08
CA GLU A 123 8.92 -13.03 5.53
C GLU A 123 8.92 -14.42 6.18
N GLU A 124 9.72 -14.58 7.23
CA GLU A 124 10.11 -15.87 7.78
C GLU A 124 8.93 -16.75 8.20
N LYS A 125 7.95 -16.19 8.93
CA LYS A 125 6.76 -16.92 9.41
C LYS A 125 5.85 -17.35 8.26
N SER A 126 5.99 -16.73 7.09
CA SER A 126 5.16 -16.96 5.91
C SER A 126 5.76 -17.98 4.93
N ARG A 127 7.06 -18.28 5.03
CA ARG A 127 7.81 -19.13 4.08
C ARG A 127 7.16 -20.47 3.83
N GLU A 128 6.81 -21.22 4.88
CA GLU A 128 6.25 -22.56 4.74
C GLU A 128 4.93 -22.54 3.96
N LYS A 129 4.00 -21.65 4.33
CA LYS A 129 2.68 -21.56 3.69
C LYS A 129 2.81 -21.14 2.22
N ILE A 130 3.66 -20.16 1.92
CA ILE A 130 3.89 -19.68 0.55
C ILE A 130 4.54 -20.79 -0.30
N LEU A 131 5.59 -21.46 0.20
CA LEU A 131 6.23 -22.58 -0.50
C LEU A 131 5.25 -23.74 -0.72
N ASN A 132 4.48 -24.12 0.30
CA ASN A 132 3.49 -25.18 0.19
C ASN A 132 2.46 -24.86 -0.89
N TYR A 133 2.02 -23.61 -1.00
CA TYR A 133 1.12 -23.24 -2.08
C TYR A 133 1.81 -23.36 -3.45
N LEU A 134 2.94 -22.70 -3.65
CA LEU A 134 3.63 -22.67 -4.94
C LEU A 134 3.94 -24.09 -5.43
N ASN A 135 4.50 -24.92 -4.56
CA ASN A 135 4.93 -26.28 -4.91
C ASN A 135 3.80 -27.28 -5.14
N ASN A 136 2.59 -27.00 -4.63
CA ASN A 136 1.41 -27.84 -4.83
C ASN A 136 0.54 -27.41 -6.00
N ASN A 137 0.67 -26.16 -6.46
CA ASN A 137 -0.22 -25.58 -7.48
C ASN A 137 0.50 -25.25 -8.80
N LEU A 138 1.83 -25.26 -8.80
CA LEU A 138 2.66 -24.96 -9.97
C LEU A 138 3.50 -26.17 -10.38
N ASN A 139 4.01 -26.13 -11.61
CA ASN A 139 4.77 -27.25 -12.16
C ASN A 139 6.25 -27.19 -11.73
N SER A 140 6.83 -26.01 -11.60
CA SER A 140 8.18 -25.85 -11.06
C SER A 140 8.20 -26.13 -9.56
N LYS A 141 9.40 -26.42 -9.05
CA LYS A 141 9.67 -26.45 -7.62
C LYS A 141 10.44 -25.21 -7.21
N TYR A 142 9.99 -24.63 -6.11
CA TYR A 142 10.47 -23.40 -5.51
C TYR A 142 11.03 -23.69 -4.13
N GLU A 143 12.03 -22.90 -3.74
CA GLU A 143 12.64 -22.92 -2.41
C GLU A 143 12.95 -21.50 -1.96
N ILE A 144 13.17 -21.33 -0.66
CA ILE A 144 13.68 -20.08 -0.10
C ILE A 144 15.16 -20.26 0.18
N ASP A 145 15.99 -19.37 -0.36
CA ASP A 145 17.42 -19.39 -0.11
C ASP A 145 17.76 -18.96 1.33
N LYS A 146 19.04 -19.08 1.69
CA LYS A 146 19.52 -18.70 3.03
C LYS A 146 19.32 -17.22 3.39
N ASN A 147 19.08 -16.36 2.40
CA ASN A 147 18.88 -14.92 2.58
C ASN A 147 17.38 -14.55 2.57
N GLY A 148 16.48 -15.52 2.44
CA GLY A 148 15.04 -15.30 2.44
C GLY A 148 14.41 -15.09 1.06
N TYR A 149 15.14 -15.28 -0.03
CA TYR A 149 14.63 -15.07 -1.39
C TYR A 149 14.05 -16.33 -2.02
N LEU A 150 12.94 -16.16 -2.73
CA LEU A 150 12.34 -17.21 -3.54
C LEU A 150 13.23 -17.52 -4.75
N THR A 151 13.57 -18.79 -4.90
CA THR A 151 14.35 -19.32 -6.03
C THR A 151 13.66 -20.54 -6.63
N ILE A 152 14.09 -20.94 -7.83
CA ILE A 152 13.54 -22.09 -8.56
C ILE A 152 14.54 -23.24 -8.48
N SER A 153 14.22 -24.29 -7.73
CA SER A 153 15.06 -25.48 -7.57
C SER A 153 14.89 -26.49 -8.70
N SER A 154 13.69 -26.55 -9.32
CA SER A 154 13.45 -27.36 -10.51
C SER A 154 12.48 -26.64 -11.44
N LYS A 155 12.99 -26.14 -12.56
CA LYS A 155 12.22 -25.41 -13.56
C LYS A 155 11.35 -26.33 -14.43
N LYS A 156 10.10 -25.94 -14.62
CA LYS A 156 9.17 -26.46 -15.65
C LYS A 156 8.58 -25.29 -16.43
N ASN A 157 8.24 -25.53 -17.70
CA ASN A 157 7.68 -24.49 -18.55
C ASN A 157 6.16 -24.51 -18.45
N SER A 158 5.59 -23.46 -17.85
CA SER A 158 4.17 -23.12 -17.92
C SER A 158 4.01 -21.60 -17.90
N ASP A 159 2.84 -21.10 -18.28
CA ASP A 159 2.60 -19.65 -18.29
C ASP A 159 2.81 -19.02 -16.91
N TYR A 160 2.31 -19.66 -15.84
CA TYR A 160 2.49 -19.18 -14.46
C TYR A 160 3.94 -19.30 -13.98
N ASP A 161 4.61 -20.42 -14.27
CA ASP A 161 6.01 -20.62 -13.88
C ASP A 161 6.91 -19.57 -14.54
N ASN A 162 6.67 -19.26 -15.81
CA ASN A 162 7.41 -18.24 -16.55
C ASN A 162 7.15 -16.82 -16.02
N LYS A 163 5.94 -16.54 -15.51
CA LYS A 163 5.61 -15.26 -14.88
C LYS A 163 6.40 -15.07 -13.58
N ILE A 164 6.38 -16.07 -12.71
CA ILE A 164 7.13 -16.03 -11.44
C ILE A 164 8.64 -15.96 -11.69
N GLU A 165 9.16 -16.71 -12.66
CA GLU A 165 10.58 -16.62 -13.06
C GLU A 165 10.96 -15.19 -13.48
N LYS A 166 10.12 -14.51 -14.26
CA LYS A 166 10.37 -13.11 -14.65
C LYS A 166 10.37 -12.17 -13.45
N ILE A 167 9.46 -12.37 -12.50
CA ILE A 167 9.37 -11.55 -11.28
C ILE A 167 10.62 -11.76 -10.41
N ILE A 168 11.04 -13.02 -10.19
CA ILE A 168 12.27 -13.36 -9.45
C ILE A 168 13.51 -12.70 -10.07
N ASN A 169 13.60 -12.67 -11.40
CA ASN A 169 14.75 -12.10 -12.12
C ASN A 169 14.56 -10.62 -12.51
N SER A 170 13.52 -9.95 -12.01
CA SER A 170 13.26 -8.54 -12.34
C SER A 170 14.21 -7.59 -11.63
N ASN A 171 14.19 -6.32 -12.04
CA ASN A 171 14.89 -5.23 -11.34
C ASN A 171 14.09 -4.66 -10.16
N LYS A 172 12.92 -5.23 -9.85
CA LYS A 172 12.04 -4.80 -8.77
C LYS A 172 12.25 -5.67 -7.54
N GLN A 173 11.94 -5.13 -6.38
CA GLN A 173 11.95 -5.86 -5.12
C GLN A 173 10.54 -6.03 -4.58
N TYR A 174 10.22 -7.26 -4.21
CA TYR A 174 8.96 -7.62 -3.58
C TYR A 174 9.24 -8.26 -2.23
N ILE A 175 8.70 -7.67 -1.17
CA ILE A 175 8.75 -8.20 0.19
C ILE A 175 7.35 -8.70 0.50
N ILE A 176 7.19 -10.01 0.66
CA ILE A 176 5.87 -10.62 0.84
C ILE A 176 5.76 -11.37 2.16
N GLY A 177 4.59 -11.33 2.77
CA GLY A 177 4.26 -12.17 3.91
C GLY A 177 2.75 -12.27 4.09
N ILE A 178 2.30 -13.31 4.78
CA ILE A 178 0.89 -13.54 5.11
C ILE A 178 0.61 -12.83 6.43
N ASN A 179 -0.17 -11.75 6.36
CA ASN A 179 -0.55 -10.94 7.50
C ASN A 179 -1.89 -10.26 7.21
N SER A 180 -2.86 -10.38 8.11
CA SER A 180 -4.18 -9.75 8.01
C SER A 180 -4.16 -8.23 8.26
N LYS A 181 -2.98 -7.69 8.62
CA LYS A 181 -2.76 -6.27 8.91
C LYS A 181 -1.61 -5.70 8.09
N LYS A 182 -1.76 -4.44 7.71
CA LYS A 182 -0.67 -3.59 7.18
C LYS A 182 -0.54 -2.37 8.06
N TYR A 183 0.68 -1.97 8.40
CA TYR A 183 0.94 -0.74 9.15
C TYR A 183 1.25 0.41 8.19
N TYR A 184 0.84 1.63 8.56
CA TYR A 184 1.09 2.85 7.79
C TYR A 184 1.15 4.05 8.72
N ILE A 185 1.71 5.15 8.25
CA ILE A 185 1.77 6.43 8.96
C ILE A 185 0.52 7.24 8.59
N ASP A 186 -0.23 7.67 9.59
CA ASP A 186 -1.36 8.57 9.42
C ASP A 186 -0.88 9.97 8.99
N ALA A 187 -1.46 10.48 7.91
CA ALA A 187 -1.05 11.76 7.34
C ALA A 187 -1.37 12.96 8.25
N ILE A 188 -2.34 12.84 9.16
CA ILE A 188 -2.69 13.96 10.04
C ILE A 188 -1.79 13.96 11.29
N SER A 189 -1.81 12.87 12.03
CA SER A 189 -1.12 12.78 13.33
C SER A 189 0.37 12.44 13.20
N GLY A 190 0.79 11.79 12.11
CA GLY A 190 2.12 11.19 12.00
C GLY A 190 2.28 9.90 12.82
N GLU A 191 1.21 9.41 13.45
CA GLU A 191 1.23 8.16 14.21
C GLU A 191 1.16 6.95 13.27
N ILE A 192 1.79 5.85 13.68
CA ILE A 192 1.60 4.58 12.98
C ILE A 192 0.23 4.02 13.35
N LEU A 193 -0.57 3.63 12.35
CA LEU A 193 -1.86 2.97 12.51
C LEU A 193 -1.82 1.57 11.91
N ASP A 194 -2.66 0.68 12.42
CA ASP A 194 -2.94 -0.59 11.78
C ASP A 194 -4.10 -0.45 10.78
N ASN A 195 -3.91 -1.04 9.60
CA ASN A 195 -4.95 -1.26 8.63
C ASN A 195 -5.32 -2.76 8.66
N PRO A 196 -6.33 -3.17 9.45
CA PRO A 196 -6.87 -4.53 9.45
C PRO A 196 -7.74 -4.75 8.21
N PHE A 197 -7.11 -4.72 7.04
CA PHE A 197 -7.79 -4.70 5.75
C PHE A 197 -8.72 -5.91 5.56
N GLU A 198 -8.36 -7.07 6.10
CA GLU A 198 -9.17 -8.28 6.04
C GLU A 198 -10.46 -8.19 6.88
N GLU A 199 -10.42 -7.43 7.98
CA GLU A 199 -11.62 -7.18 8.81
C GLU A 199 -12.60 -6.24 8.10
N PHE A 200 -12.08 -5.25 7.37
CA PHE A 200 -12.88 -4.31 6.59
C PHE A 200 -13.46 -4.93 5.32
N ASP A 201 -12.67 -5.74 4.61
CA ASP A 201 -13.12 -6.46 3.43
C ASP A 201 -12.59 -7.90 3.41
N LYS A 202 -13.51 -8.85 3.65
CA LYS A 202 -13.24 -10.29 3.67
C LYS A 202 -12.86 -10.87 2.29
N TYR A 203 -13.03 -10.11 1.22
CA TYR A 203 -12.63 -10.49 -0.14
C TYR A 203 -11.33 -9.82 -0.58
N GLN A 204 -10.71 -9.00 0.27
CA GLN A 204 -9.43 -8.38 -0.04
C GLN A 204 -8.30 -9.41 0.04
N THR A 205 -7.62 -9.63 -1.10
CA THR A 205 -6.56 -10.63 -1.22
C THR A 205 -5.22 -10.20 -0.62
N TYR A 206 -4.96 -8.89 -0.59
CA TYR A 206 -3.74 -8.32 -0.03
C TYR A 206 -3.91 -6.81 0.26
N ALA A 207 -3.00 -6.26 1.04
CA ALA A 207 -2.70 -4.83 1.09
C ALA A 207 -1.21 -4.61 0.77
N TYR A 208 -0.87 -3.50 0.13
CA TYR A 208 0.52 -3.21 -0.23
C TYR A 208 0.92 -1.76 0.06
N CYS A 209 2.23 -1.53 0.06
CA CYS A 209 2.87 -0.23 0.08
C CYS A 209 4.02 -0.26 -0.93
N GLN A 210 4.25 0.85 -1.64
CA GLN A 210 5.27 0.95 -2.68
C GLN A 210 6.14 2.18 -2.47
N ASP A 211 7.44 2.01 -2.67
CA ASP A 211 8.48 3.05 -2.72
C ASP A 211 9.35 2.79 -3.95
N ASP A 212 9.11 3.56 -5.02
CA ASP A 212 9.68 3.32 -6.36
C ASP A 212 9.47 1.88 -6.86
N ASP A 213 10.56 1.16 -7.14
CA ASP A 213 10.58 -0.24 -7.62
C ASP A 213 10.52 -1.27 -6.47
N LYS A 214 10.26 -0.83 -5.23
CA LYS A 214 10.16 -1.68 -4.04
C LYS A 214 8.71 -1.77 -3.57
N ILE A 215 8.24 -2.98 -3.25
CA ILE A 215 6.86 -3.21 -2.83
C ILE A 215 6.83 -4.15 -1.62
N VAL A 216 6.16 -3.74 -0.53
CA VAL A 216 5.77 -4.61 0.58
C VAL A 216 4.34 -5.06 0.35
N ILE A 217 4.08 -6.38 0.42
CA ILE A 217 2.77 -7.00 0.19
C ILE A 217 2.39 -7.84 1.43
N CYS A 218 1.36 -7.39 2.16
CA CYS A 218 0.69 -8.17 3.18
C CYS A 218 -0.43 -8.98 2.53
N ILE A 219 -0.25 -10.29 2.39
CA ILE A 219 -1.22 -11.23 1.83
C ILE A 219 -2.23 -11.60 2.93
N THR A 220 -3.53 -11.64 2.59
CA THR A 220 -4.60 -12.03 3.53
C THR A 220 -4.33 -13.38 4.21
N GLU A 221 -4.69 -13.48 5.49
CA GLU A 221 -4.76 -14.76 6.21
C GLU A 221 -6.00 -15.57 5.82
N ASN A 222 -6.99 -14.91 5.20
CA ASN A 222 -8.26 -15.47 4.76
C ASN A 222 -8.96 -16.24 5.89
N THR A 223 -8.95 -15.67 7.09
CA THR A 223 -9.53 -16.22 8.33
C THR A 223 -11.01 -16.55 8.15
N SER A 224 -11.73 -15.76 7.35
CA SER A 224 -13.15 -15.96 7.04
C SER A 224 -13.42 -17.01 5.95
N LYS A 225 -12.36 -17.53 5.31
CA LYS A 225 -12.40 -18.56 4.25
C LYS A 225 -13.33 -18.19 3.09
N LYS A 226 -13.30 -16.91 2.67
CA LYS A 226 -14.12 -16.39 1.56
C LYS A 226 -13.43 -16.45 0.22
N LEU A 227 -12.10 -16.55 0.23
CA LEU A 227 -11.28 -16.64 -0.96
C LEU A 227 -10.71 -18.06 -1.10
N SER A 228 -10.53 -18.52 -2.32
CA SER A 228 -9.68 -19.67 -2.60
C SER A 228 -8.21 -19.25 -2.61
N ASN A 229 -7.30 -20.18 -2.32
CA ASN A 229 -5.87 -19.90 -2.44
C ASN A 229 -5.52 -19.45 -3.86
N LYS A 230 -6.17 -20.02 -4.88
CA LYS A 230 -5.96 -19.61 -6.27
C LYS A 230 -6.25 -18.13 -6.51
N GLU A 231 -7.38 -17.63 -6.04
CA GLU A 231 -7.75 -16.22 -6.19
C GLU A 231 -6.75 -15.28 -5.50
N ILE A 232 -6.29 -15.65 -4.29
CA ILE A 232 -5.31 -14.86 -3.54
C ILE A 232 -4.01 -14.76 -4.33
N PHE A 233 -3.45 -15.89 -4.74
CA PHE A 233 -2.15 -15.93 -5.40
C PHE A 233 -2.18 -15.37 -6.83
N ASP A 234 -3.24 -15.63 -7.61
CA ASP A 234 -3.41 -15.03 -8.93
C ASP A 234 -3.42 -13.49 -8.82
N SER A 235 -4.06 -12.95 -7.77
CA SER A 235 -4.11 -11.52 -7.51
C SER A 235 -2.73 -10.96 -7.10
N VAL A 236 -2.00 -11.67 -6.24
CA VAL A 236 -0.63 -11.26 -5.81
C VAL A 236 0.34 -11.31 -6.98
N VAL A 237 0.33 -12.37 -7.79
CA VAL A 237 1.18 -12.46 -9.00
C VAL A 237 0.84 -11.35 -9.99
N SER A 238 -0.46 -11.06 -10.20
CA SER A 238 -0.89 -9.98 -11.10
C SER A 238 -0.44 -8.58 -10.64
N LEU A 239 -0.30 -8.35 -9.32
CA LEU A 239 0.27 -7.11 -8.79
C LEU A 239 1.76 -6.97 -9.13
N MET A 240 2.48 -8.10 -9.15
CA MET A 240 3.93 -8.12 -9.34
C MET A 240 4.35 -8.03 -10.82
N GLU A 241 3.44 -8.26 -11.78
CA GLU A 241 3.71 -8.17 -13.23
C GLU A 241 3.83 -6.73 -13.76
#